data_AF-W5PC88-F1
#
_entry.id   AF-W5PC88-F1
#
_cell.length_a   1.000
_cell.length_b   1.000
_cell.length_c   1.000
_cell.angle_alpha   90.00
_cell.angle_beta   90.00
_cell.angle_gamma   90.00
#
_symmetry.space_group_name_H-M   'P 1'
#
loop_
_entity.id
_entity.type
_entity.pdbx_description
1 polymer ?
#
loop_
_entity_poly.entity_id
_entity_poly.type
_entity_poly.pdbx_seq_one_letter_code
_entity_poly.pdbx_strand_id
1 'polypeptide(L)'
;MDAQEECSRDACHPTTGDLLVGRSGQLTASSTCGLDGARKYCILSYLEGEQKCFICDSRFPYDPHTQPNSHTIKNVITSFEPEREKKWWQSENGMTKFLSNLLFLHIFVRYLSV
;
A
#
# COMPACT_ATOMS: atom_id res chain seq x y z
N MET A 1 -30.36 14.71 -12.25
CA MET A 1 -30.60 15.73 -11.22
C MET A 1 -29.22 16.21 -10.81
N ASP A 2 -28.83 17.36 -11.35
CA ASP A 2 -27.47 17.88 -11.26
C ASP A 2 -27.21 18.46 -9.88
N ALA A 3 -26.12 18.04 -9.24
CA ALA A 3 -25.68 18.45 -7.90
C ALA A 3 -25.31 19.95 -7.78
N GLN A 4 -25.67 20.78 -8.77
CA GLN A 4 -25.29 22.18 -8.88
C GLN A 4 -26.37 23.13 -8.33
N GLU A 5 -27.62 22.69 -8.18
CA GLU A 5 -28.71 23.56 -7.70
C GLU A 5 -28.72 23.70 -6.17
N GLU A 6 -28.19 22.72 -5.44
CA GLU A 6 -28.15 22.69 -3.97
C GLU A 6 -27.04 23.57 -3.35
N CYS A 7 -26.17 24.14 -4.19
CA CYS A 7 -24.96 24.85 -3.77
C CYS A 7 -25.10 26.39 -3.70
N SER A 8 -26.28 26.94 -3.98
CA SER A 8 -26.49 28.39 -4.07
C SER A 8 -26.82 29.09 -2.74
N ARG A 9 -27.04 28.35 -1.65
CA ARG A 9 -27.46 28.95 -0.36
C ARG A 9 -26.67 28.49 0.87
N ASP A 10 -25.88 27.41 0.78
CA ASP A 10 -25.08 26.86 1.88
C ASP A 10 -23.70 26.40 1.41
N ALA A 11 -22.78 26.12 2.36
CA ALA A 11 -21.44 25.63 2.06
C ALA A 11 -21.48 24.22 1.45
N CYS A 12 -20.89 24.09 0.26
CA CYS A 12 -20.91 22.85 -0.50
C CYS A 12 -19.69 22.01 -0.16
N HIS A 13 -19.94 20.84 0.42
CA HIS A 13 -18.90 19.86 0.70
C HIS A 13 -19.01 18.72 -0.32
N PRO A 14 -18.00 18.51 -1.19
CA PRO A 14 -18.04 17.42 -2.14
C PRO A 14 -18.05 16.08 -1.40
N THR A 15 -18.61 15.05 -2.04
CA THR A 15 -18.55 13.69 -1.51
C THR A 15 -17.10 13.26 -1.35
N THR A 16 -16.68 12.93 -0.12
CA THR A 16 -15.33 12.44 0.16
C THR A 16 -15.13 11.07 -0.50
N GLY A 17 -14.16 10.98 -1.42
CA GLY A 17 -13.73 9.73 -2.05
C GLY A 17 -12.30 9.35 -1.67
N ASP A 18 -11.84 8.18 -2.12
CA ASP A 18 -10.43 7.79 -1.97
C ASP A 18 -9.53 8.68 -2.85
N LEU A 19 -8.65 9.44 -2.20
CA LEU A 19 -7.74 10.39 -2.85
C LEU A 19 -6.66 9.72 -3.70
N LEU A 20 -6.41 8.42 -3.52
CA LEU A 20 -5.36 7.70 -4.24
C LEU A 20 -5.84 7.19 -5.61
N VAL A 21 -7.15 7.14 -5.84
CA VAL A 21 -7.75 6.73 -7.11
C VAL A 21 -7.33 7.71 -8.21
N GLY A 22 -6.83 7.18 -9.32
CA GLY A 22 -6.33 7.98 -10.45
C GLY A 22 -4.94 8.61 -10.22
N ARG A 23 -4.31 8.39 -9.07
CA ARG A 23 -2.99 8.96 -8.72
C ARG A 23 -1.86 7.94 -8.70
N SER A 24 -2.04 6.77 -9.31
CA SER A 24 -1.04 5.68 -9.31
C SER A 24 0.33 6.12 -9.83
N GLY A 25 0.38 7.01 -10.83
CA GLY A 25 1.62 7.56 -11.37
C GLY A 25 2.30 8.60 -10.47
N GLN A 26 1.61 9.12 -9.46
CA GLN A 26 2.13 10.13 -8.53
C GLN A 26 2.63 9.52 -7.21
N LEU A 27 2.44 8.21 -7.02
CA LEU A 27 2.90 7.52 -5.83
C LEU A 27 4.37 7.12 -5.97
N THR A 28 5.15 7.48 -4.96
CA THR A 28 6.55 7.11 -4.84
C THR A 28 6.79 6.47 -3.48
N ALA A 29 7.61 5.41 -3.45
CA ALA A 29 8.12 4.84 -2.22
C ALA A 29 9.64 5.04 -2.17
N SER A 30 10.16 5.40 -1.00
CA SER A 30 11.60 5.51 -0.77
C SER A 30 12.31 4.15 -0.83
N SER A 31 11.57 3.07 -0.64
CA SER A 31 12.05 1.69 -0.72
C SER A 31 10.94 0.75 -1.16
N THR A 32 11.30 -0.42 -1.67
CA THR A 32 10.35 -1.49 -1.96
C THR A 32 11.12 -2.80 -1.94
N CYS A 33 10.61 -3.83 -1.24
CA CYS A 33 11.30 -5.11 -1.20
C CYS A 33 11.41 -5.75 -2.59
N GLY A 34 12.54 -6.40 -2.84
CA GLY A 34 12.71 -7.31 -3.96
C GLY A 34 12.65 -6.68 -5.36
N LEU A 35 13.00 -5.40 -5.49
CA LEU A 35 13.15 -4.75 -6.80
C LEU A 35 14.35 -5.31 -7.60
N ASP A 36 15.44 -5.67 -6.93
CA ASP A 36 16.64 -6.21 -7.59
C ASP A 36 16.68 -7.75 -7.62
N GLY A 37 15.67 -8.41 -7.05
CA GLY A 37 15.61 -9.87 -6.93
C GLY A 37 14.82 -10.33 -5.72
N ALA A 38 14.39 -11.59 -5.72
CA ALA A 38 13.56 -12.15 -4.66
C ALA A 38 14.24 -12.04 -3.28
N ARG A 39 13.51 -11.50 -2.29
CA ARG A 39 13.96 -11.31 -0.91
C ARG A 39 13.07 -12.07 0.06
N LYS A 40 13.67 -12.73 1.05
CA LYS A 40 12.93 -13.37 2.14
C LYS A 40 12.56 -12.32 3.20
N TYR A 41 11.32 -12.33 3.65
CA TYR A 41 10.86 -11.56 4.82
C TYR A 41 10.11 -12.49 5.76
N CYS A 42 9.94 -12.09 7.02
CA CYS A 42 9.21 -12.90 7.97
C CYS A 42 8.27 -12.04 8.80
N ILE A 43 7.07 -12.54 9.02
CA ILE A 43 6.05 -11.92 9.85
C ILE A 43 6.12 -12.59 11.22
N LEU A 44 6.31 -11.77 12.24
CA LEU A 44 6.24 -12.21 13.63
C LEU A 44 4.77 -12.34 14.03
N SER A 45 4.31 -13.57 14.24
CA SER A 45 3.00 -13.81 14.85
C SER A 45 3.15 -13.75 16.37
N TYR A 46 2.59 -12.72 17.00
CA TYR A 46 2.56 -12.63 18.47
C TYR A 46 1.75 -13.74 19.14
N LEU A 47 0.91 -14.47 18.38
CA LEU A 47 -0.03 -15.47 18.92
C LEU A 47 0.51 -16.90 18.88
N GLU A 48 1.41 -17.23 17.95
CA GLU A 48 1.82 -18.63 17.71
C GLU A 48 3.25 -18.95 18.17
N GLY A 49 4.05 -17.94 18.57
CA GLY A 49 5.47 -18.13 18.94
C GLY A 49 6.38 -18.54 17.77
N GLU A 50 5.81 -18.87 16.61
CA GLU A 50 6.51 -19.24 15.39
C GLU A 50 6.53 -18.08 14.39
N GLN A 51 7.74 -17.80 13.89
CA GLN A 51 7.95 -16.83 12.83
C GLN A 51 7.62 -17.46 11.47
N LYS A 52 6.66 -16.88 10.75
CA LYS A 52 6.31 -17.31 9.39
C LYS A 52 7.10 -16.48 8.37
N CYS A 53 7.77 -17.15 7.44
CA CYS A 53 8.59 -16.49 6.44
C CYS A 53 8.03 -16.67 5.02
N PHE A 54 8.20 -15.63 4.20
CA PHE A 54 7.67 -15.50 2.85
C PHE A 54 8.72 -14.90 1.93
N ILE A 55 8.42 -14.86 0.63
CA ILE A 55 9.26 -14.25 -0.40
C ILE A 55 8.55 -13.01 -0.94
N CYS A 56 9.29 -11.92 -1.06
CA CYS A 56 8.91 -10.72 -1.80
C CYS A 56 9.72 -10.66 -3.10
N ASP A 57 9.03 -10.58 -4.23
CA ASP A 57 9.60 -10.38 -5.55
C ASP A 57 8.78 -9.32 -6.29
N SER A 58 9.25 -8.08 -6.23
CA SER A 58 8.55 -6.91 -6.77
C SER A 58 9.15 -6.44 -8.10
N ARG A 59 9.89 -7.31 -8.81
CA ARG A 59 10.44 -7.01 -10.14
C ARG A 59 9.35 -6.76 -11.19
N PHE A 60 8.16 -7.32 -10.97
CA PHE A 60 6.99 -7.17 -11.84
C PHE A 60 5.75 -6.73 -11.04
N PRO A 61 4.73 -6.13 -11.68
CA PRO A 61 3.46 -5.80 -11.02
C PRO A 61 2.78 -7.03 -10.42
N TYR A 62 1.95 -6.82 -9.41
CA TYR A 62 1.17 -7.90 -8.81
C TYR A 62 0.21 -8.51 -9.82
N ASP A 63 0.22 -9.84 -9.87
CA ASP A 63 -0.77 -10.65 -10.57
C ASP A 63 -1.05 -11.90 -9.73
N PRO A 64 -2.32 -12.23 -9.45
CA PRO A 64 -2.68 -13.30 -8.51
C PRO A 64 -2.22 -14.70 -8.98
N HIS A 65 -1.95 -14.89 -10.26
CA HIS A 65 -1.58 -16.19 -10.83
C HIS A 65 -0.09 -16.30 -11.16
N THR A 66 0.51 -15.21 -11.61
CA THR A 66 1.89 -15.20 -12.14
C THR A 66 2.87 -14.47 -11.24
N GLN A 67 2.44 -13.44 -10.51
CA GLN A 67 3.30 -12.65 -9.62
C GLN A 67 2.60 -12.29 -8.29
N PRO A 68 2.20 -13.29 -7.47
CA PRO A 68 1.47 -13.03 -6.22
C PRO A 68 2.35 -12.43 -5.11
N ASN A 69 3.67 -12.47 -5.28
CA ASN A 69 4.67 -12.02 -4.28
C ASN A 69 5.18 -10.59 -4.52
N SER A 70 4.50 -9.81 -5.37
CA SER A 70 4.89 -8.43 -5.66
C SER A 70 4.21 -7.44 -4.73
N HIS A 71 5.00 -6.54 -4.15
CA HIS A 71 4.55 -5.59 -3.14
C HIS A 71 4.93 -4.14 -3.49
N THR A 72 4.71 -3.74 -4.76
CA THR A 72 5.02 -2.38 -5.25
C THR A 72 4.08 -1.31 -4.69
N ILE A 73 4.50 -0.04 -4.74
CA ILE A 73 3.69 1.09 -4.22
C ILE A 73 2.32 1.22 -4.89
N LYS A 74 2.17 0.73 -6.13
CA LYS A 74 0.89 0.76 -6.85
C LYS A 74 -0.19 -0.10 -6.17
N ASN A 75 0.23 -1.11 -5.40
CA ASN A 75 -0.66 -2.00 -4.69
C ASN A 75 -1.39 -1.34 -3.50
N VAL A 76 -1.15 -0.06 -3.19
CA VAL A 76 -1.92 0.65 -2.16
C VAL A 76 -3.26 1.19 -2.68
N ILE A 77 -3.42 1.28 -4.01
CA ILE A 77 -4.64 1.74 -4.65
C ILE A 77 -5.54 0.51 -4.86
N THR A 78 -6.33 0.15 -3.85
CA THR A 78 -7.10 -1.11 -3.86
C THR A 78 -8.59 -0.94 -3.58
N SER A 79 -9.07 0.29 -3.38
CA SER A 79 -10.40 0.59 -2.82
C SER A 79 -11.59 -0.01 -3.55
N PHE A 80 -11.43 -0.46 -4.80
CA PHE A 80 -12.49 -1.09 -5.59
C PHE A 80 -12.10 -2.42 -6.24
N GLU A 81 -10.92 -2.98 -5.93
CA GLU A 81 -10.47 -4.22 -6.56
C GLU A 81 -10.91 -5.47 -5.76
N PRO A 82 -11.36 -6.55 -6.44
CA PRO A 82 -11.81 -7.78 -5.77
C PRO A 82 -10.75 -8.43 -4.87
N GLU A 83 -9.47 -8.14 -5.11
CA GLU A 83 -8.32 -8.75 -4.45
C GLU A 83 -7.60 -7.79 -3.49
N ARG A 84 -8.27 -6.73 -3.03
CA ARG A 84 -7.68 -5.68 -2.18
C ARG A 84 -6.96 -6.21 -0.93
N GLU A 85 -7.41 -7.33 -0.38
CA GLU A 85 -6.84 -7.91 0.84
C GLU A 85 -5.52 -8.65 0.60
N LYS A 86 -5.21 -8.94 -0.67
CA LYS A 86 -4.00 -9.66 -1.10
C LYS A 86 -2.95 -8.73 -1.72
N LYS A 87 -3.26 -7.43 -1.87
CA LYS A 87 -2.38 -6.41 -2.44
C LYS A 87 -1.97 -5.42 -1.37
N TRP A 88 -0.67 -5.25 -1.19
CA TRP A 88 -0.09 -4.21 -0.33
C TRP A 88 1.27 -3.78 -0.88
N TRP A 89 1.77 -2.65 -0.40
CA TRP A 89 3.15 -2.22 -0.59
C TRP A 89 4.00 -2.64 0.62
N GLN A 90 5.25 -3.04 0.38
CA GLN A 90 6.19 -3.40 1.44
C GLN A 90 7.59 -2.83 1.20
N SER A 91 8.15 -2.21 2.23
CA SER A 91 9.52 -1.68 2.26
C SER A 91 10.57 -2.80 2.27
N GLU A 92 11.83 -2.42 2.06
CA GLU A 92 12.95 -3.35 2.30
C GLU A 92 13.10 -3.70 3.79
N ASN A 93 13.62 -4.90 4.07
CA ASN A 93 13.86 -5.37 5.43
C ASN A 93 14.80 -4.42 6.19
N GLY A 94 14.51 -4.15 7.47
CA GLY A 94 15.40 -3.38 8.35
C GLY A 94 15.28 -1.86 8.25
N MET A 95 14.41 -1.33 7.39
CA MET A 95 14.20 0.13 7.25
C MET A 95 13.48 0.78 8.44
N THR A 96 12.78 0.01 9.29
CA THR A 96 12.07 0.52 10.47
C THR A 96 12.97 1.33 11.41
N LYS A 97 14.28 1.02 11.48
CA LYS A 97 15.23 1.72 12.36
C LYS A 97 15.60 3.13 11.87
N PHE A 98 15.44 3.45 10.59
CA PHE A 98 15.79 4.76 10.02
C PHE A 98 14.57 5.66 9.76
N LEU A 99 13.37 5.08 9.71
CA LEU A 99 12.12 5.79 9.42
C LEU A 99 11.48 6.49 10.63
N SER A 100 12.08 6.38 11.82
CA SER A 100 11.59 7.06 13.03
C SER A 100 11.77 8.59 13.01
N ASN A 101 12.59 9.13 12.10
CA ASN A 101 12.97 10.55 12.07
C ASN A 101 12.61 11.31 10.77
N LEU A 102 11.97 10.69 9.77
CA LEU A 102 11.53 11.38 8.56
C LEU A 102 10.06 11.08 8.23
N LEU A 103 9.17 11.92 8.76
CA LEU A 103 7.94 12.38 8.12
C LEU A 103 7.11 11.33 7.36
N PHE A 104 6.28 10.59 8.10
CA PHE A 104 5.00 10.10 7.57
C PHE A 104 4.05 11.28 7.36
N LEU A 105 4.28 12.12 6.35
CA LEU A 105 3.28 13.08 5.90
C LEU A 105 2.46 12.45 4.77
N HIS A 106 1.34 11.84 5.17
CA HIS A 106 0.22 11.42 4.34
C HIS A 106 0.46 10.24 3.38
N ILE A 107 0.46 9.02 3.92
CA ILE A 107 -0.40 7.91 3.49
C ILE A 107 -0.34 6.88 4.63
N PHE A 108 -1.50 6.52 5.19
CA PHE A 108 -1.64 5.40 6.11
C PHE A 108 -1.41 4.10 5.32
N VAL A 109 -0.15 3.70 5.17
CA VAL A 109 0.16 2.31 4.79
C VAL A 109 -0.20 1.47 6.02
N ARG A 110 -1.17 0.57 5.88
CA ARG A 110 -1.49 -0.45 6.89
C ARG A 110 -0.18 -1.02 7.43
N TYR A 111 0.09 -0.76 8.70
CA TYR A 111 1.20 -1.35 9.44
C TYR A 111 1.05 -2.87 9.43
N LEU A 112 1.67 -3.53 8.46
CA LEU A 112 2.11 -4.91 8.62
C LEU A 112 3.55 -4.80 9.12
N SER A 113 3.69 -4.86 10.44
CA SER A 113 4.99 -4.82 11.11
C SER A 113 5.85 -5.97 10.57
N VAL A 114 7.03 -5.63 10.03
CA VAL A 114 8.19 -6.53 9.95
C VAL A 114 8.93 -6.45 11.28
#